data_AF-A0A958DBC0-F1
#
_entry.id   AF-A0A958DBC0-F1
#
_cell.length_a   1.000
_cell.length_b   1.000
_cell.length_c   1.000
_cell.angle_alpha   90.00
_cell.angle_beta   90.00
_cell.angle_gamma   90.00
#
_symmetry.space_group_name_H-M   'P 1'
#
loop_
_entity.id
_entity.type
_entity.pdbx_description
1 polymer ?
#
loop_
_entity_poly.entity_id
_entity_poly.type
_entity_poly.pdbx_seq_one_letter_code
_entity_poly.pdbx_strand_id
1 'polypeptide(L)'
;MSVETAVRRLRLDPQFNRNVTTWQTLPEQPARTAPFPTDLDPRLAAVLRAQGIDSLYSHQAAAWTAARAGENWVVVTPTASGKTLC
;
A
#
# COMPACT_ATOMS: atom_id res chain seq x y z
N MET A 1 -12.66 7.13 22.34
CA MET A 1 -13.67 6.93 21.27
C MET A 1 -12.95 6.39 20.05
N SER A 2 -13.42 5.31 19.42
CA SER A 2 -12.77 4.78 18.20
C SER A 2 -13.03 5.69 17.01
N VAL A 3 -12.14 5.66 16.01
CA VAL A 3 -12.32 6.37 14.73
C VAL A 3 -13.64 5.97 14.08
N GLU A 4 -13.96 4.68 14.08
CA GLU A 4 -15.21 4.16 13.54
C GLU A 4 -16.45 4.75 14.23
N THR A 5 -16.42 4.88 15.56
CA THR A 5 -17.50 5.53 16.32
C THR A 5 -17.64 7.00 15.95
N ALA A 6 -16.52 7.71 15.76
CA ALA A 6 -16.53 9.12 15.38
C ALA A 6 -17.12 9.31 13.97
N VAL A 7 -16.68 8.51 12.99
CA VAL A 7 -17.21 8.52 11.62
C VAL A 7 -18.71 8.23 11.61
N ARG A 8 -19.17 7.22 12.37
CA ARG A 8 -20.59 6.89 12.50
C ARG A 8 -21.41 8.04 13.07
N ARG A 9 -20.90 8.75 14.09
CA ARG A 9 -21.57 9.92 14.68
C ARG A 9 -21.75 11.04 13.67
N LEU A 10 -20.69 11.39 12.94
CA LEU A 10 -20.75 12.42 11.89
C LEU A 10 -21.80 12.07 10.84
N ARG A 11 -21.85 10.80 10.44
CA ARG A 11 -22.80 10.33 9.43
C ARG A 11 -24.26 10.36 9.89
N LEU A 12 -24.51 10.29 11.20
CA LEU A 12 -25.86 10.33 11.78
C LEU A 12 -26.29 11.73 12.23
N ASP A 13 -25.39 12.72 12.20
CA ASP A 13 -25.67 14.09 12.63
C ASP A 13 -26.32 14.92 11.51
N PRO A 14 -27.59 15.34 11.64
CA PRO A 14 -28.28 16.13 10.62
C PRO A 14 -27.70 17.54 10.43
N GLN A 15 -27.11 18.14 11.47
CA GLN A 15 -26.49 19.47 11.36
C GLN A 15 -25.19 19.39 10.57
N PHE A 16 -24.39 18.35 10.82
CA PHE A 16 -23.17 18.09 10.04
C PHE A 16 -23.49 17.76 8.57
N ASN A 17 -24.44 16.85 8.34
CA ASN A 17 -24.80 16.38 7.00
C ASN A 17 -25.37 17.48 6.10
N ARG A 18 -25.98 18.55 6.64
CA ARG A 18 -26.41 19.72 5.86
C ARG A 18 -25.26 20.39 5.10
N ASN A 19 -24.02 20.24 5.57
CA ASN A 19 -22.82 20.80 4.97
C ASN A 19 -22.02 19.77 4.15
N VAL A 20 -22.52 18.54 3.97
CA VAL A 20 -21.85 17.47 3.23
C VAL A 20 -22.58 17.22 1.92
N THR A 21 -21.94 17.52 0.80
CA THR A 21 -22.53 17.31 -0.54
C THR A 21 -22.44 15.84 -0.98
N THR A 22 -21.35 15.16 -0.63
CA THR A 22 -21.09 13.77 -1.05
C THR A 22 -20.41 12.99 0.06
N TRP A 23 -20.87 11.76 0.27
CA TRP A 23 -20.22 10.78 1.11
C TRP A 23 -19.89 9.54 0.29
N GLN A 24 -18.61 9.21 0.16
CA GLN A 24 -18.15 8.02 -0.56
C GLN A 24 -17.37 7.11 0.38
N THR A 25 -17.66 5.81 0.33
CA THR A 25 -16.90 4.78 1.02
C THR A 25 -16.17 3.95 -0.02
N LEU A 26 -14.85 3.93 0.04
CA LEU A 26 -14.02 3.12 -0.83
C LEU A 26 -13.90 1.72 -0.22
N PRO A 27 -13.97 0.65 -1.03
CA PRO A 27 -13.79 -0.70 -0.53
C PRO A 27 -12.34 -0.91 -0.06
N GLU A 28 -12.16 -1.82 0.89
CA GLU A 28 -10.83 -2.31 1.25
C GLU A 28 -10.18 -3.02 0.05
N GLN A 29 -8.86 -2.95 -0.02
CA GLN A 29 -8.09 -3.59 -1.08
C GLN A 29 -7.07 -4.54 -0.45
N PRO A 30 -7.19 -5.86 -0.67
CA PRO A 30 -6.23 -6.81 -0.16
C PRO A 30 -4.87 -6.62 -0.86
N ALA A 31 -3.81 -6.87 -0.11
CA ALA A 31 -2.45 -6.84 -0.63
C ALA A 31 -2.28 -7.86 -1.77
N ARG A 32 -1.68 -7.41 -2.88
CA ARG A 32 -1.17 -8.30 -3.93
C ARG A 32 0.34 -8.39 -3.76
N THR A 33 0.84 -9.58 -3.46
CA THR A 33 2.25 -9.80 -3.16
C THR A 33 2.87 -10.84 -4.08
N ALA A 34 4.20 -10.84 -4.13
CA ALA A 34 5.04 -11.79 -4.83
C ALA A 34 6.20 -12.20 -3.92
N PRO A 35 6.73 -13.44 -4.03
CA PRO A 35 7.90 -13.85 -3.27
C PRO A 35 9.11 -12.96 -3.60
N PHE A 36 10.12 -12.99 -2.73
CA PHE A 36 11.38 -12.32 -3.06
C PHE A 36 11.98 -12.89 -4.35
N PRO A 37 12.59 -12.04 -5.19
CA PRO A 37 13.30 -12.47 -6.39
C PRO A 37 14.39 -13.48 -6.03
N THR A 38 14.58 -14.49 -6.88
CA THR A 38 15.57 -15.55 -6.65
C THR A 38 17.01 -15.04 -6.73
N ASP A 39 17.22 -13.91 -7.40
CA ASP A 39 18.51 -13.23 -7.55
C ASP A 39 18.73 -12.09 -6.54
N LEU A 40 17.83 -11.93 -5.56
CA LEU A 40 18.02 -11.01 -4.44
C LEU A 40 19.10 -11.56 -3.49
N ASP A 41 20.05 -10.71 -3.08
CA ASP A 41 21.08 -11.10 -2.11
C ASP A 41 20.41 -11.62 -0.81
N PRO A 42 20.73 -12.84 -0.35
CA PRO A 42 20.13 -13.42 0.85
C PRO A 42 20.25 -12.54 2.10
N ARG A 43 21.30 -11.72 2.20
CA ARG A 43 21.49 -10.78 3.32
C ARG A 43 20.44 -9.68 3.32
N LEU A 44 20.09 -9.17 2.13
CA LEU A 44 19.01 -8.17 1.99
C LEU A 44 17.66 -8.79 2.33
N ALA A 45 17.40 -10.01 1.85
CA ALA A 45 16.19 -10.74 2.19
C ALA A 45 16.06 -10.96 3.71
N ALA A 46 17.16 -11.24 4.42
CA ALA A 46 17.17 -11.37 5.87
C ALA A 46 16.84 -10.05 6.59
N VAL A 47 17.38 -8.92 6.14
CA VAL A 47 17.08 -7.59 6.69
C VAL A 47 15.60 -7.23 6.49
N LEU A 48 15.06 -7.47 5.29
CA LEU A 48 13.65 -7.20 4.99
C LEU A 48 12.72 -8.02 5.90
N ARG A 49 12.99 -9.32 6.07
CA ARG A 49 12.23 -10.18 7.00
C ARG A 49 12.32 -9.70 8.44
N ALA A 50 13.50 -9.27 8.89
CA ALA A 50 13.67 -8.70 10.23
C ALA A 50 12.85 -7.41 10.43
N GLN A 51 12.51 -6.70 9.35
CA GLN A 51 11.61 -5.55 9.35
C GLN A 51 10.13 -5.91 9.16
N GLY A 52 9.78 -7.20 9.15
CA GLY A 52 8.42 -7.69 8.95
C GLY A 52 7.97 -7.72 7.49
N ILE A 53 8.91 -7.65 6.54
CA ILE A 53 8.63 -7.75 5.11
C ILE A 53 9.00 -9.16 4.66
N ASP A 54 8.00 -10.03 4.49
CA ASP A 54 8.20 -11.42 4.07
C ASP A 54 8.01 -11.65 2.57
N SER A 55 7.41 -10.68 1.89
CA SER A 55 7.14 -10.69 0.45
C SER A 55 7.12 -9.26 -0.09
N LEU A 56 7.33 -9.11 -1.40
CA LEU A 56 7.22 -7.81 -2.07
C LEU A 56 5.77 -7.57 -2.48
N TYR A 57 5.32 -6.32 -2.48
CA TYR A 57 4.11 -5.97 -3.23
C TYR A 57 4.34 -6.18 -4.72
N SER A 58 3.26 -6.48 -5.47
CA SER A 58 3.34 -6.77 -6.90
C SER A 58 4.02 -5.65 -7.71
N HIS A 59 3.83 -4.39 -7.32
CA HIS A 59 4.46 -3.25 -7.97
C HIS A 59 5.96 -3.13 -7.66
N GLN A 60 6.42 -3.56 -6.48
CA GLN A 60 7.84 -3.64 -6.12
C GLN A 60 8.53 -4.77 -6.90
N ALA A 61 7.89 -5.93 -7.02
CA ALA A 61 8.42 -7.04 -7.83
C ALA A 61 8.51 -6.70 -9.33
N ALA A 62 7.53 -5.94 -9.84
CA ALA A 62 7.57 -5.43 -11.21
C ALA A 62 8.72 -4.42 -11.42
N ALA A 63 8.91 -3.50 -10.47
CA ALA A 63 10.02 -2.55 -10.48
C ALA A 63 11.39 -3.26 -10.46
N TRP A 64 11.55 -4.27 -9.60
CA TRP A 64 12.74 -5.12 -9.58
C TRP A 64 13.02 -5.74 -10.96
N THR A 65 12.00 -6.37 -11.55
CA THR A 65 12.13 -7.04 -12.86
C THR A 65 12.57 -6.07 -13.95
N ALA A 66 11.93 -4.89 -14.05
CA ALA A 66 12.29 -3.85 -15.02
C ALA A 66 13.72 -3.31 -14.79
N ALA A 67 14.08 -3.06 -13.53
CA ALA A 67 15.42 -2.59 -13.17
C ALA A 67 16.51 -3.62 -13.55
N ARG A 68 16.25 -4.92 -13.33
CA ARG A 68 17.17 -6.00 -13.72
C ARG A 68 17.30 -6.15 -15.24
N ALA A 69 16.27 -5.80 -16.00
CA ALA A 69 16.31 -5.72 -17.45
C ALA A 69 17.02 -4.46 -18.00
N GLY A 70 17.43 -3.52 -17.13
CA GLY A 70 18.04 -2.26 -17.53
C GLY A 70 17.06 -1.25 -18.12
N GLU A 71 15.77 -1.42 -17.84
CA GLU A 71 14.71 -0.56 -18.36
C GLU A 71 14.47 0.66 -17.46
N ASN A 72 14.03 1.76 -18.07
CA ASN A 72 13.52 2.91 -17.34
C ASN A 72 12.03 2.69 -17.03
N TRP A 73 11.60 2.98 -15.80
CA TRP A 73 10.22 2.76 -15.37
C TRP A 73 9.69 3.90 -14.51
N VAL A 74 8.36 4.00 -14.42
CA VAL A 74 7.64 4.93 -13.56
C VAL A 74 6.66 4.13 -12.70
N VAL A 75 6.71 4.30 -11.38
CA VAL A 75 5.76 3.69 -10.45
C VAL A 75 4.76 4.73 -9.96
N VAL A 76 3.48 4.45 -10.19
CA VAL A 76 2.37 5.27 -9.70
C VAL A 76 1.62 4.49 -8.63
N THR A 77 1.85 4.82 -7.37
CA THR A 77 1.14 4.23 -6.23
C THR A 77 0.77 5.30 -5.21
N PRO A 78 -0.28 5.07 -4.39
CA PRO A 78 -0.65 6.00 -3.33
C PRO A 78 0.44 6.17 -2.26
N THR A 79 0.29 7.17 -1.40
CA THR A 79 1.14 7.38 -0.23
C THR A 79 1.13 6.14 0.69
N ALA A 80 2.27 5.86 1.34
CA ALA A 80 2.47 4.71 2.23
C ALA A 80 2.32 3.32 1.56
N SER A 81 2.40 3.24 0.23
CA SER A 81 2.38 1.99 -0.54
C SER A 81 3.66 1.16 -0.48
N GLY A 82 4.76 1.72 0.04
CA GLY A 82 6.08 1.10 0.00
C GLY A 82 6.90 1.39 -1.28
N LYS A 83 6.53 2.41 -2.07
CA LYS A 83 7.26 2.80 -3.29
C LYS A 83 8.75 3.15 -3.13
N THR A 84 9.23 3.41 -1.91
CA THR A 84 10.67 3.64 -1.65
C THR A 84 11.50 2.38 -1.84
N LEU A 85 10.88 1.20 -1.76
CA LEU A 85 11.52 -0.10 -1.99
C LEU A 85 11.47 -0.53 -3.47
N CYS A 86 10.73 0.21 -4.32
CA CYS A 86 10.75 0.02 -5.78
C CYS A 86 12.07 0.52 -6.35
#